data_AF-A0A7Y3FP00-F1
#
_entry.id   AF-A0A7Y3FP00-F1
#
_cell.length_a   1.000
_cell.length_b   1.000
_cell.length_c   1.000
_cell.angle_alpha   90.00
_cell.angle_beta   90.00
_cell.angle_gamma   90.00
#
_symmetry.space_group_name_H-M   'P 1'
#
loop_
_entity.id
_entity.type
_entity.pdbx_description
1 polymer ?
#
loop_
_entity_poly.entity_id
_entity_poly.type
_entity_poly.pdbx_seq_one_letter_code
_entity_poly.pdbx_strand_id
1 'polypeptide(L)'
;MWILFQVPCPTPDGQTAKGLYEKRIPWITAEMQASAVAHGCRFHRAWYAEDGSAFYALAMWETEEGASAFFSEWDIRSESGEIGIVLEGDVGLVPVP
;
A
#
# COMPACT_ATOMS: atom_id res chain seq x y z
N MET A 1 12.68 -1.11 -4.66
CA MET A 1 11.72 -2.21 -4.86
C MET A 1 10.31 -1.65 -4.87
N TRP A 2 9.51 -2.01 -5.87
CA TRP A 2 8.10 -1.62 -5.95
C TRP A 2 7.21 -2.75 -5.46
N ILE A 3 6.20 -2.43 -4.66
CA ILE A 3 5.19 -3.38 -4.19
C ILE A 3 3.81 -2.82 -4.53
N LEU A 4 3.04 -3.57 -5.31
CA LEU A 4 1.62 -3.32 -5.55
C LEU A 4 0.79 -4.23 -4.65
N PHE A 5 -0.03 -3.63 -3.81
CA PHE A 5 -1.09 -4.30 -3.07
C PHE A 5 -2.40 -4.11 -3.84
N GLN A 6 -3.07 -5.21 -4.13
CA GLN A 6 -4.41 -5.22 -4.71
C GLN A 6 -5.34 -5.94 -3.75
N VAL A 7 -6.49 -5.33 -3.45
CA VAL A 7 -7.57 -5.97 -2.72
C VAL A 7 -8.79 -6.03 -3.63
N PRO A 8 -9.09 -7.19 -4.25
CA PRO A 8 -10.30 -7.39 -5.02
C PRO A 8 -11.54 -7.11 -4.16
N CYS A 9 -12.50 -6.41 -4.74
CA CYS A 9 -13.70 -5.96 -4.04
C CYS A 9 -14.99 -6.42 -4.76
N PRO A 10 -16.05 -6.73 -4.01
CA PRO A 10 -16.10 -6.75 -2.55
C PRO A 10 -15.19 -7.84 -1.96
N THR A 11 -14.58 -7.55 -0.81
CA THR A 11 -13.73 -8.52 -0.11
C THR A 11 -14.58 -9.72 0.37
N PRO A 12 -13.97 -10.86 0.74
CA PRO A 12 -14.72 -12.00 1.29
C PRO A 12 -15.58 -11.67 2.52
N ASP A 13 -15.19 -10.68 3.32
CA ASP A 13 -15.94 -10.14 4.46
C ASP A 13 -16.91 -9.00 4.08
N GLY A 14 -17.06 -8.68 2.80
CA GLY A 14 -18.08 -7.77 2.27
C GLY A 14 -17.70 -6.29 2.23
N GLN A 15 -16.42 -5.95 2.38
CA GLN A 15 -15.97 -4.57 2.29
C GLN A 15 -15.89 -4.08 0.85
N THR A 16 -16.16 -2.80 0.63
CA THR A 16 -16.07 -2.15 -0.68
C THR A 16 -14.71 -1.48 -0.86
N ALA A 17 -14.27 -1.31 -2.11
CA ALA A 17 -12.99 -0.65 -2.41
C ALA A 17 -12.93 0.79 -1.84
N LYS A 18 -14.02 1.54 -1.99
CA LYS A 18 -14.16 2.87 -1.39
C LYS A 18 -14.11 2.83 0.14
N GLY A 19 -14.79 1.85 0.75
CA GLY A 19 -14.78 1.67 2.20
C GLY A 19 -13.38 1.39 2.75
N LEU A 20 -12.61 0.54 2.07
CA LEU A 20 -11.20 0.28 2.40
C LEU A 20 -10.35 1.56 2.28
N TYR A 21 -10.53 2.33 1.20
CA TYR A 21 -9.82 3.59 1.02
C TYR A 21 -10.14 4.60 2.13
N GLU A 22 -11.42 4.82 2.42
CA GLU A 22 -11.87 5.77 3.46
C GLU A 22 -11.41 5.36 4.86
N LYS A 23 -11.31 4.06 5.15
CA LYS A 23 -10.71 3.56 6.41
C LYS A 23 -9.24 3.90 6.54
N ARG A 24 -8.46 3.88 5.44
CA ARG A 24 -7.01 4.12 5.48
C ARG A 24 -6.64 5.60 5.61
N ILE A 25 -7.50 6.53 5.16
CA ILE A 25 -7.26 7.98 5.30
C ILE A 25 -6.97 8.40 6.76
N PRO A 26 -7.81 8.09 7.76
CA PRO A 26 -7.56 8.49 9.15
C PRO A 26 -6.49 7.64 9.85
N TRP A 27 -6.09 6.50 9.27
CA TRP A 27 -5.20 5.54 9.91
C TRP A 27 -3.71 5.91 9.77
N ILE A 28 -3.35 6.63 8.71
CA ILE A 28 -1.96 7.05 8.45
C ILE A 28 -1.65 8.32 9.26
N THR A 29 -0.97 8.14 10.40
CA THR A 29 -0.52 9.24 11.26
C THR A 29 0.78 9.86 10.76
N ALA A 30 1.11 11.06 11.25
CA ALA A 30 2.42 11.69 10.97
C ALA A 30 3.61 10.86 11.48
N GLU A 31 3.42 10.15 12.60
CA GLU A 31 4.42 9.23 13.15
C GLU A 31 4.64 8.03 12.23
N MET A 32 3.56 7.43 11.72
CA MET A 32 3.64 6.34 10.76
C MET A 32 4.31 6.78 9.46
N GLN A 33 4.03 7.99 8.98
CA GLN A 33 4.72 8.55 7.81
C GLN A 33 6.23 8.72 8.06
N ALA A 34 6.62 9.26 9.22
CA ALA A 34 8.02 9.43 9.58
C ALA A 34 8.74 8.08 9.72
N SER A 35 8.09 7.09 10.35
CA SER A 35 8.59 5.72 10.46
C SER A 35 8.77 5.08 9.07
N ALA A 36 7.78 5.19 8.18
CA ALA A 36 7.90 4.69 6.81
C ALA A 36 9.12 5.28 6.08
N VAL A 37 9.35 6.59 6.20
CA VAL A 37 10.53 7.25 5.61
C VAL A 37 11.84 6.73 6.23
N ALA A 38 11.89 6.55 7.55
CA ALA A 38 13.06 6.03 8.25
C ALA A 38 13.40 4.59 7.83
N HIS A 39 12.37 3.79 7.50
CA HIS A 39 12.50 2.44 6.95
C HIS A 39 12.77 2.39 5.44
N GLY A 40 12.96 3.55 4.79
CA GLY A 40 13.33 3.62 3.38
C GLY A 40 12.16 3.62 2.41
N CYS A 41 10.93 3.90 2.86
CA CYS A 41 9.83 4.21 1.95
C CYS A 41 10.10 5.56 1.26
N ARG A 42 10.13 5.54 -0.07
CA ARG A 42 10.36 6.73 -0.90
C ARG A 42 9.09 7.22 -1.56
N PHE A 43 8.10 6.35 -1.71
CA PHE A 43 6.82 6.67 -2.31
C PHE A 43 5.74 5.74 -1.79
N HIS A 44 4.55 6.27 -1.52
CA HIS A 44 3.36 5.48 -1.23
C HIS A 44 2.12 6.22 -1.72
N ARG A 45 1.25 5.52 -2.44
CA ARG A 45 -0.08 6.01 -2.81
C ARG A 45 -1.10 4.89 -2.81
N ALA A 46 -2.35 5.26 -2.57
CA ALA A 46 -3.47 4.34 -2.63
C ALA A 46 -4.61 4.95 -3.46
N TRP A 47 -5.41 4.06 -4.05
CA TRP A 47 -6.57 4.38 -4.87
C TRP A 47 -7.65 3.32 -4.68
N TYR A 48 -8.85 3.60 -5.15
CA TYR A 48 -9.88 2.60 -5.40
C TYR A 48 -10.33 2.72 -6.86
N ALA A 49 -10.67 1.59 -7.47
CA ALA A 49 -11.19 1.56 -8.84
C ALA A 49 -12.57 2.22 -8.90
N GLU A 50 -12.82 3.01 -9.94
CA GLU A 50 -14.09 3.71 -10.15
C GLU A 50 -15.27 2.74 -10.26
N ASP A 51 -15.05 1.60 -10.93
CA ASP A 51 -16.02 0.51 -11.06
C ASP A 51 -16.22 -0.28 -9.75
N GLY A 52 -15.48 0.06 -8.69
CA GLY A 52 -15.53 -0.59 -7.38
C GLY A 52 -14.86 -1.95 -7.32
N SER A 53 -14.20 -2.41 -8.39
CA SER A 53 -13.66 -3.77 -8.52
C SER A 53 -12.48 -4.08 -7.60
N ALA A 54 -11.73 -3.06 -7.16
CA ALA A 54 -10.58 -3.25 -6.30
C ALA A 54 -10.12 -1.97 -5.59
N PHE A 55 -9.46 -2.16 -4.46
CA PHE A 55 -8.58 -1.18 -3.84
C PHE A 55 -7.13 -1.48 -4.24
N TYR A 56 -6.32 -0.43 -4.42
CA TYR A 56 -4.91 -0.53 -4.77
C TYR A 56 -4.05 0.33 -3.85
N ALA A 57 -2.88 -0.18 -3.47
CA ALA A 57 -1.81 0.62 -2.89
C ALA A 57 -0.47 0.28 -3.56
N LEU A 58 0.29 1.30 -3.93
CA LEU A 58 1.61 1.16 -4.53
C LEU A 58 2.64 1.82 -3.63
N ALA A 59 3.68 1.08 -3.27
CA ALA A 59 4.77 1.57 -2.45
C ALA A 59 6.13 1.33 -3.13
N MET A 60 7.05 2.26 -2.95
CA MET A 60 8.46 2.11 -3.32
C MET A 60 9.32 2.12 -2.06
N TRP A 61 10.00 1.00 -1.83
CA TRP A 61 10.90 0.77 -0.72
C TRP A 61 12.33 0.68 -1.21
N GLU A 62 13.29 1.19 -0.44
CA GLU A 62 14.70 1.04 -0.75
C GLU A 62 15.14 -0.42 -0.68
N THR A 63 14.71 -1.16 0.35
CA THR A 63 15.02 -2.58 0.55
C THR A 63 13.80 -3.38 1.01
N GLU A 64 13.87 -4.71 0.86
CA GLU A 64 12.84 -5.63 1.37
C GLU A 64 12.84 -5.65 2.91
N GLU A 65 14.02 -5.61 3.52
CA GLU A 65 14.16 -5.62 4.98
C GLU A 65 13.51 -4.39 5.63
N GLY A 66 13.66 -3.21 5.03
CA GLY A 66 13.02 -1.98 5.51
C GLY A 66 11.50 -2.05 5.41
N ALA A 67 10.97 -2.54 4.29
CA ALA A 67 9.53 -2.76 4.13
C ALA A 67 9.00 -3.72 5.19
N SER A 68 9.65 -4.87 5.37
CA SER A 68 9.25 -5.88 6.36
C SER A 68 9.30 -5.36 7.79
N ALA A 69 10.33 -4.57 8.13
CA ALA A 69 10.46 -3.96 9.45
C ALA A 69 9.33 -2.97 9.73
N PHE A 70 9.00 -2.10 8.77
CA PHE A 70 7.88 -1.16 8.89
C PHE A 70 6.53 -1.87 9.09
N PHE A 71 6.20 -2.85 8.23
CA PHE A 71 4.93 -3.57 8.35
C PHE A 71 4.82 -4.31 9.70
N SER A 72 5.93 -4.86 10.20
CA SER A 72 5.96 -5.54 11.51
C SER A 72 5.82 -4.56 12.67
N GLU A 73 6.51 -3.42 12.64
CA GLU A 73 6.46 -2.38 13.69
C GLU A 73 5.05 -1.88 13.92
N TRP A 74 4.30 -1.65 12.83
CA TRP A 74 2.95 -1.08 12.87
C TRP A 74 1.83 -2.13 12.91
N ASP A 75 2.15 -3.43 13.05
CA ASP A 75 1.20 -4.56 12.97
C ASP A 75 0.24 -4.42 11.77
N ILE A 76 0.76 -4.00 10.63
CA ILE A 76 -0.03 -3.85 9.41
C ILE A 76 -0.24 -5.24 8.82
N ARG A 77 -1.50 -5.65 8.77
CA ARG A 77 -1.92 -6.95 8.25
C ARG A 77 -2.63 -6.78 6.93
N SER A 78 -2.53 -7.82 6.10
CA SER A 78 -3.26 -7.88 4.84
C SER A 78 -4.76 -7.87 5.04
N GLU A 79 -5.47 -7.16 4.17
CA GLU A 79 -6.92 -7.24 4.06
C GLU A 79 -7.35 -8.63 3.56
N SER A 80 -8.62 -8.98 3.79
CA SER A 80 -9.15 -10.25 3.29
C SER A 80 -9.10 -10.31 1.76
N GLY A 81 -8.39 -11.29 1.22
CA GLY A 81 -8.19 -11.44 -0.22
C GLY A 81 -7.14 -10.50 -0.82
N GLU A 82 -6.36 -9.77 0.00
CA GLU A 82 -5.26 -8.93 -0.49
C GLU A 82 -4.19 -9.77 -1.19
N ILE A 83 -3.66 -9.22 -2.27
CA ILE A 83 -2.59 -9.77 -3.08
C ILE A 83 -1.44 -8.77 -3.07
N GLY A 84 -0.29 -9.17 -2.53
CA GLY A 84 0.97 -8.42 -2.62
C GLY A 84 1.78 -8.87 -3.83
N ILE A 85 2.17 -7.94 -4.68
CA ILE A 85 2.92 -8.19 -5.92
C ILE A 85 4.20 -7.35 -5.89
N VAL A 86 5.35 -8.01 -5.80
CA VAL A 86 6.64 -7.36 -6.01
C VAL A 86 6.84 -7.12 -7.50
N LEU A 87 7.07 -5.86 -7.87
CA LEU A 87 7.26 -5.46 -9.25
C LEU A 87 8.76 -5.25 -9.53
N GLU A 88 9.23 -5.88 -10.61
CA GLU A 88 10.58 -5.74 -11.12
C GLU A 88 10.58 -4.94 -12.43
N GLY A 89 11.67 -4.20 -12.65
CA GLY A 89 11.76 -3.24 -13.75
C GLY A 89 10.91 -1.99 -13.48
N ASP A 90 11.34 -0.87 -14.05
CA ASP A 90 10.59 0.38 -14.02
C ASP A 90 10.98 1.20 -15.25
N VAL A 91 9.99 1.77 -15.93
CA VAL A 91 10.19 2.71 -17.04
C VAL A 91 9.35 3.94 -16.75
N GLY A 92 9.94 4.88 -16.02
CA GLY A 92 9.33 6.17 -15.72
C GLY A 92 9.64 7.21 -16.80
N LEU A 93 8.64 8.03 -17.17
CA LEU A 93 8.84 9.23 -17.98
C LEU A 93 9.29 10.43 -17.13
N VAL A 94 8.99 10.42 -15.84
CA VAL A 94 9.33 11.48 -14.88
C VAL A 94 9.78 10.85 -13.55
N PRO A 95 10.65 11.52 -12.78
CA PRO A 95 10.99 11.07 -11.44
C PRO A 95 9.75 10.97 -10.56
N VAL A 96 9.79 10.00 -9.65
CA VAL A 96 8.82 9.91 -8.57
C VAL A 96 8.97 11.16 -7.67
N PRO A 97 7.87 11.85 -7.29
CA PRO A 97 7.92 13.07 -6.48
C PRO A 97 8.63 12.91 -5.13
#